data_AF-A0A378L876-F1
#
_entry.id   AF-A0A378L876-F1
#
_cell.length_a   1.000
_cell.length_b   1.000
_cell.length_c   1.000
_cell.angle_alpha   90.00
_cell.angle_beta   90.00
_cell.angle_gamma   90.00
#
_symmetry.space_group_name_H-M   'P 1'
#
loop_
_entity.id
_entity.type
_entity.pdbx_description
1 polymer ?
#
loop_
_entity_poly.entity_id
_entity_poly.type
_entity_poly.pdbx_seq_one_letter_code
_entity_poly.pdbx_strand_id
1 'polypeptide(L)'
;MGRIFQEKQENVSRVIGDFAKAETKIDALCKKIDLLQNKLYEVKTREEFDAVVQELIKEGKEIHQFLTKLLMGTNQEIISRVMVHLASRPDFKKIELLLNYTEHVTKSIVAKNELLSVQDSLADLTSVQKTSLLLFITKLKELKLVAEFLVKQEEGFKERLKQATSLDTVDIIEGEIENKNRLLDGAAERFIPFPEDELVAGKIINILKENTHLLTILQSFDLHETLMNDLLNARARIITNTDFPSSALPTP
;
A
#
# COMPACT_ATOMS: atom_id res chain seq x y z
N MET A 1 -14.72 38.90 7.94
CA MET A 1 -14.70 37.66 7.13
C MET A 1 -14.28 37.86 5.66
N GLY A 2 -14.27 39.06 5.07
CA GLY A 2 -14.01 39.25 3.62
C GLY A 2 -12.59 38.96 3.10
N ARG A 3 -11.52 39.32 3.84
CA ARG A 3 -10.13 39.18 3.35
C ARG A 3 -9.68 37.74 3.18
N ILE A 4 -9.98 36.87 4.15
CA ILE A 4 -9.59 35.44 4.11
C ILE A 4 -10.28 34.72 2.96
N PHE A 5 -11.52 35.07 2.62
CA PHE A 5 -12.23 34.49 1.48
C PHE A 5 -11.67 34.96 0.14
N GLN A 6 -11.31 36.24 0.00
CA GLN A 6 -10.67 36.78 -1.21
C GLN A 6 -9.28 36.16 -1.43
N GLU A 7 -8.47 36.06 -0.37
CA GLU A 7 -7.13 35.47 -0.43
C GLU A 7 -7.16 33.97 -0.79
N LYS A 8 -8.17 33.24 -0.32
CA LYS A 8 -8.41 31.85 -0.74
C LYS A 8 -8.81 31.75 -2.22
N GLN A 9 -9.62 32.68 -2.71
CA GLN A 9 -10.08 32.69 -4.11
C GLN A 9 -8.96 33.07 -5.08
N GLU A 10 -8.14 34.06 -4.73
CA GLU A 10 -6.94 34.44 -5.49
C GLU A 10 -5.93 33.29 -5.58
N ASN A 11 -5.73 32.55 -4.48
CA ASN A 11 -4.87 31.38 -4.48
C ASN A 11 -5.39 30.23 -5.37
N VAL A 12 -6.70 29.98 -5.40
CA VAL A 12 -7.31 29.00 -6.30
C VAL A 12 -7.11 29.41 -7.76
N SER A 13 -7.38 30.68 -8.11
CA SER A 13 -7.19 31.20 -9.47
C SER A 13 -5.73 31.17 -9.91
N ARG A 14 -4.78 31.48 -9.02
CA ARG A 14 -3.34 31.37 -9.27
C ARG A 14 -2.96 29.95 -9.68
N VAL A 15 -3.33 28.96 -8.86
CA VAL A 15 -2.96 27.56 -9.09
C VAL A 15 -3.57 27.03 -10.40
N ILE A 16 -4.84 27.36 -10.67
CA ILE A 16 -5.48 27.02 -11.96
C ILE A 16 -4.74 27.65 -13.14
N GLY A 17 -4.28 28.90 -12.99
CA GLY A 17 -3.47 29.59 -13.97
C GLY A 17 -2.09 28.95 -14.16
N ASP A 18 -1.46 28.47 -13.10
CA ASP A 18 -0.17 27.80 -13.16
C ASP A 18 -0.28 26.42 -13.84
N PHE A 19 -1.36 25.66 -13.57
CA PHE A 19 -1.66 24.43 -14.33
C PHE A 19 -1.91 24.72 -15.81
N ALA A 20 -2.64 25.78 -16.15
CA ALA A 20 -2.87 26.17 -17.56
C ALA A 20 -1.56 26.56 -18.26
N LYS A 21 -0.66 27.30 -17.61
CA LYS A 21 0.65 27.65 -18.17
C LYS A 21 1.58 26.44 -18.32
N ALA A 22 1.37 25.40 -17.54
CA ALA A 22 2.19 24.20 -17.54
C ALA A 22 1.65 23.08 -18.45
N GLU A 23 0.59 23.33 -19.24
CA GLU A 23 -0.09 22.36 -20.11
C GLU A 23 0.89 21.55 -20.98
N THR A 24 1.79 22.22 -21.71
CA THR A 24 2.79 21.55 -22.55
C THR A 24 3.69 20.60 -21.77
N LYS A 25 4.04 20.97 -20.53
CA LYS A 25 4.87 20.13 -19.67
C LYS A 25 4.07 18.96 -19.09
N ILE A 26 2.83 19.18 -18.71
CA ILE A 26 1.90 18.12 -18.28
C ILE A 26 1.75 17.09 -19.38
N ASP A 27 1.53 17.53 -20.63
CA ASP A 27 1.42 16.66 -21.79
C ASP A 27 2.69 15.84 -22.04
N ALA A 28 3.87 16.46 -21.92
CA ALA A 28 5.14 15.76 -22.08
C ALA A 28 5.33 14.68 -21.00
N LEU A 29 5.01 14.99 -19.75
CA LEU A 29 5.07 14.05 -18.63
C LEU A 29 4.10 12.88 -18.86
N CYS A 30 2.83 13.16 -19.20
CA CYS A 30 1.84 12.11 -19.48
C CYS A 30 2.27 11.18 -20.62
N LYS A 31 2.75 11.72 -21.75
CA LYS A 31 3.26 10.90 -22.86
C LYS A 31 4.43 10.02 -22.43
N LYS A 32 5.30 10.53 -21.57
CA LYS A 32 6.45 9.76 -21.06
C LYS A 32 6.00 8.66 -20.11
N ILE A 33 5.01 8.92 -19.25
CA ILE A 33 4.37 7.89 -18.41
C ILE A 33 3.78 6.80 -19.30
N ASP A 34 2.97 7.14 -20.29
CA ASP A 34 2.33 6.17 -21.19
C ASP A 34 3.39 5.30 -21.91
N LEU A 35 4.46 5.93 -22.40
CA LEU A 35 5.57 5.21 -23.03
C LEU A 35 6.23 4.22 -22.07
N LEU A 36 6.54 4.65 -20.83
CA LEU A 36 7.17 3.80 -19.83
C LEU A 36 6.24 2.66 -19.39
N GLN A 37 4.94 2.91 -19.30
CA GLN A 37 3.96 1.87 -18.98
C GLN A 37 3.83 0.84 -20.10
N ASN A 38 3.83 1.27 -21.36
CA ASN A 38 3.86 0.36 -22.50
C ASN A 38 5.13 -0.49 -22.51
N LYS A 39 6.30 0.13 -22.28
CA LYS A 39 7.56 -0.62 -22.11
C LYS A 39 7.44 -1.66 -21.00
N LEU A 40 6.93 -1.26 -19.83
CA LEU A 40 6.76 -2.16 -18.68
C LEU A 40 5.88 -3.37 -19.03
N TYR A 41 4.82 -3.16 -19.81
CA TYR A 41 3.92 -4.24 -20.25
C TYR A 41 4.64 -5.24 -21.17
N GLU A 42 5.53 -4.76 -22.05
CA GLU A 42 6.24 -5.55 -23.04
C GLU A 42 7.46 -6.32 -22.51
N VAL A 43 8.00 -5.92 -21.35
CA VAL A 43 9.15 -6.57 -20.69
C VAL A 43 8.98 -8.09 -20.59
N LYS A 44 10.06 -8.84 -20.81
CA LYS A 44 10.05 -10.31 -20.67
C LYS A 44 11.06 -10.84 -19.66
N THR A 45 12.08 -10.06 -19.29
CA THR A 45 13.10 -10.49 -18.33
C THR A 45 13.13 -9.62 -17.09
N ARG A 46 13.81 -10.11 -16.05
CA ARG A 46 13.98 -9.38 -14.79
C ARG A 46 14.83 -8.13 -14.96
N GLU A 47 15.88 -8.20 -15.77
CA GLU A 47 16.79 -7.08 -16.02
C GLU A 47 16.08 -5.95 -16.78
N GLU A 48 15.28 -6.31 -17.78
CA GLU A 48 14.43 -5.36 -18.50
C GLU A 48 13.39 -4.71 -17.56
N PHE A 49 12.78 -5.52 -16.68
CA PHE A 49 11.84 -5.03 -15.68
C PHE A 49 12.49 -4.00 -14.75
N ASP A 50 13.62 -4.34 -14.15
CA ASP A 50 14.34 -3.49 -13.22
C ASP A 50 14.77 -2.18 -13.91
N ALA A 51 15.23 -2.23 -15.16
CA ALA A 51 15.58 -1.05 -15.93
C ALA A 51 14.39 -0.10 -16.13
N VAL A 52 13.22 -0.62 -16.54
CA VAL A 52 12.01 0.19 -16.73
C VAL A 52 11.49 0.74 -15.39
N VAL A 53 11.58 -0.03 -14.30
CA VAL A 53 11.23 0.44 -12.95
C VAL A 53 12.12 1.60 -12.52
N GLN A 54 13.42 1.56 -12.80
CA GLN A 54 14.31 2.69 -12.50
C GLN A 54 13.97 3.94 -13.34
N GLU A 55 13.61 3.77 -14.61
CA GLU A 55 13.11 4.88 -15.44
C GLU A 55 11.83 5.48 -14.85
N LEU A 56 10.88 4.65 -14.42
CA LEU A 56 9.66 5.08 -13.74
C LEU A 56 9.95 5.80 -12.42
N ILE A 57 10.83 5.28 -11.56
CA ILE A 57 11.22 5.96 -10.31
C ILE A 57 11.83 7.34 -10.59
N LYS A 58 12.69 7.44 -11.61
CA LYS A 58 13.27 8.73 -12.01
C LYS A 58 12.19 9.69 -12.49
N GLU A 59 11.23 9.22 -13.27
CA GLU A 59 10.10 10.02 -13.73
C GLU A 59 9.22 10.48 -12.57
N GLY A 60 8.94 9.60 -11.61
CA GLY A 60 8.20 9.94 -10.40
C GLY A 60 8.84 11.06 -9.59
N LYS A 61 10.18 11.09 -9.51
CA LYS A 61 10.92 12.21 -8.88
C LYS A 61 10.73 13.52 -9.64
N GLU A 62 10.75 13.48 -10.98
CA GLU A 62 10.53 14.67 -11.81
C GLU A 62 9.09 15.20 -11.66
N ILE A 63 8.09 14.31 -11.69
CA ILE A 63 6.68 14.64 -11.48
C ILE A 63 6.47 15.23 -10.08
N HIS A 64 7.03 14.59 -9.05
CA HIS A 64 6.91 15.08 -7.67
C HIS A 64 7.51 16.49 -7.51
N GLN A 65 8.69 16.74 -8.06
CA GLN A 65 9.31 18.08 -8.04
C GLN A 65 8.48 19.10 -8.82
N PHE A 66 7.91 18.71 -9.97
CA PHE A 66 7.06 19.56 -10.77
C PHE A 66 5.77 19.95 -10.03
N LEU A 67 5.07 18.96 -9.45
CA LEU A 67 3.85 19.18 -8.67
C LEU A 67 4.11 19.99 -7.40
N THR A 68 5.25 19.75 -6.72
CA THR A 68 5.63 20.52 -5.53
C THR A 68 5.82 22.00 -5.84
N LYS A 69 6.40 22.34 -7.00
CA LYS A 69 6.54 23.73 -7.45
C LYS A 69 5.19 24.34 -7.82
N LEU A 70 4.33 23.59 -8.52
CA LEU A 70 2.98 24.04 -8.89
C LEU A 70 2.08 24.30 -7.68
N LEU A 71 2.22 23.49 -6.63
CA LEU A 71 1.38 23.55 -5.43
C LEU A 71 2.04 24.33 -4.29
N MET A 72 3.16 25.00 -4.53
CA MET A 72 3.89 25.71 -3.49
C MET A 72 3.00 26.77 -2.82
N GLY A 73 2.94 26.73 -1.49
CA GLY A 73 2.11 27.64 -0.69
C GLY A 73 0.61 27.34 -0.71
N THR A 74 0.19 26.18 -1.23
CA THR A 74 -1.21 25.74 -1.17
C THR A 74 -1.45 24.81 0.01
N ASN A 75 -2.64 24.91 0.60
CA ASN A 75 -3.11 23.96 1.60
C ASN A 75 -4.15 23.00 0.98
N GLN A 76 -4.52 21.97 1.72
CA GLN A 76 -5.42 20.91 1.23
C GLN A 76 -6.81 21.45 0.83
N GLU A 77 -7.32 22.49 1.52
CA GLU A 77 -8.59 23.13 1.16
C GLU A 77 -8.52 23.82 -0.21
N ILE A 78 -7.41 24.49 -0.53
CA ILE A 78 -7.19 25.12 -1.83
C ILE A 78 -7.06 24.04 -2.91
N ILE A 79 -6.32 22.96 -2.66
CA ILE A 79 -6.17 21.84 -3.60
C ILE A 79 -7.53 21.23 -3.93
N SER A 80 -8.37 20.95 -2.92
CA SER A 80 -9.72 20.40 -3.17
C SER A 80 -10.56 21.31 -4.05
N ARG A 81 -10.53 22.63 -3.83
CA ARG A 81 -11.26 23.60 -4.66
C ARG A 81 -10.70 23.71 -6.07
N VAL A 82 -9.38 23.67 -6.21
CA VAL A 82 -8.70 23.64 -7.52
C VAL A 82 -9.13 22.39 -8.30
N MET A 83 -9.16 21.22 -7.66
CA MET A 83 -9.58 19.96 -8.32
C MET A 83 -11.03 20.02 -8.80
N VAL A 84 -11.95 20.60 -8.02
CA VAL A 84 -13.34 20.81 -8.46
C VAL A 84 -13.42 21.72 -9.69
N HIS A 85 -12.62 22.77 -9.73
CA HIS A 85 -12.56 23.66 -10.89
C HIS A 85 -11.88 23.03 -12.11
N LEU A 86 -10.86 22.22 -11.90
CA LEU A 86 -10.17 21.52 -12.98
C LEU A 86 -11.01 20.36 -13.52
N ALA A 87 -11.90 19.74 -12.74
CA ALA A 87 -12.75 18.61 -13.15
C ALA A 87 -13.59 18.87 -14.41
N SER A 88 -13.91 20.13 -14.70
CA SER A 88 -14.67 20.54 -15.89
C SER A 88 -13.78 20.90 -17.09
N ARG A 89 -12.45 20.79 -16.98
CA ARG A 89 -11.49 21.02 -18.06
C ARG A 89 -11.15 19.73 -18.81
N PRO A 90 -10.89 19.81 -20.13
CA PRO A 90 -10.50 18.64 -20.94
C PRO A 90 -9.19 17.99 -20.45
N ASP A 91 -8.24 18.75 -19.91
CA ASP A 91 -6.95 18.23 -19.43
C ASP A 91 -6.98 17.70 -17.99
N PHE A 92 -8.16 17.67 -17.35
CA PHE A 92 -8.29 17.20 -15.96
C PHE A 92 -7.70 15.80 -15.77
N LYS A 93 -7.98 14.87 -16.70
CA LYS A 93 -7.50 13.49 -16.64
C LYS A 93 -5.98 13.40 -16.59
N LYS A 94 -5.28 14.30 -17.30
CA LYS A 94 -3.81 14.35 -17.29
C LYS A 94 -3.29 14.83 -15.95
N ILE A 95 -3.93 15.85 -15.38
CA ILE A 95 -3.58 16.39 -14.06
C ILE A 95 -3.85 15.34 -12.96
N GLU A 96 -5.00 14.68 -13.03
CA GLU A 96 -5.36 13.58 -12.15
C GLU A 96 -4.36 12.42 -12.23
N LEU A 97 -3.94 12.04 -13.45
CA LEU A 97 -2.90 11.03 -13.66
C LEU A 97 -1.59 11.42 -12.99
N LEU A 98 -1.14 12.68 -13.11
CA LEU A 98 0.10 13.14 -12.48
C LEU A 98 -0.01 13.15 -10.94
N LEU A 99 -1.14 13.60 -10.40
CA LEU A 99 -1.38 13.62 -8.95
C LEU A 99 -1.45 12.21 -8.36
N ASN A 100 -2.04 11.26 -9.10
CA ASN A 100 -2.16 9.86 -8.73
C ASN A 100 -1.06 8.98 -9.33
N TYR A 101 0.05 9.58 -9.79
CA TYR A 101 1.11 8.90 -10.52
C TYR A 101 1.64 7.68 -9.77
N THR A 102 1.97 7.87 -8.49
CA THR A 102 2.54 6.81 -7.64
C THR A 102 1.59 5.64 -7.54
N GLU A 103 0.30 5.89 -7.27
CA GLU A 103 -0.70 4.82 -7.18
C GLU A 103 -0.83 4.06 -8.51
N HIS A 104 -0.93 4.79 -9.62
CA HIS A 104 -1.11 4.21 -10.94
C HIS A 104 0.09 3.35 -11.35
N VAL A 105 1.30 3.88 -11.20
CA VAL A 105 2.53 3.19 -11.59
C VAL A 105 2.86 2.03 -10.65
N THR A 106 2.70 2.18 -9.34
CA THR A 106 2.93 1.08 -8.40
C THR A 106 2.02 -0.11 -8.71
N LYS A 107 0.74 0.11 -9.05
CA LYS A 107 -0.16 -0.98 -9.47
C LYS A 107 0.37 -1.71 -10.71
N SER A 108 0.83 -0.99 -11.73
CA SER A 108 1.39 -1.60 -12.95
C SER A 108 2.68 -2.37 -12.67
N ILE A 109 3.59 -1.81 -11.85
CA ILE A 109 4.85 -2.45 -11.47
C ILE A 109 4.58 -3.75 -10.71
N VAL A 110 3.71 -3.71 -9.71
CA VAL A 110 3.35 -4.89 -8.91
C VAL A 110 2.74 -5.98 -9.79
N ALA A 111 1.80 -5.63 -10.67
CA ALA A 111 1.17 -6.60 -11.56
C ALA A 111 2.18 -7.27 -12.52
N LYS A 112 3.12 -6.49 -13.06
CA LYS A 112 4.15 -7.02 -13.97
C LYS A 112 5.19 -7.87 -13.22
N ASN A 113 5.61 -7.44 -12.03
CA ASN A 113 6.51 -8.20 -11.15
C ASN A 113 5.93 -9.58 -10.83
N GLU A 114 4.66 -9.62 -10.42
CA GLU A 114 3.97 -10.86 -10.10
C GLU A 114 3.91 -11.79 -11.32
N LEU A 115 3.57 -11.25 -12.50
CA LEU A 115 3.52 -12.02 -13.74
C LEU A 115 4.87 -12.67 -14.05
N LEU A 116 5.97 -11.92 -13.98
CA LEU A 116 7.31 -12.42 -14.25
C LEU A 116 7.72 -13.48 -13.21
N SER A 117 7.52 -13.21 -11.92
CA SER A 117 7.83 -14.15 -10.83
C SER A 117 7.07 -15.48 -10.98
N VAL A 118 5.80 -15.43 -11.38
CA VAL A 118 5.02 -16.63 -11.71
C VAL A 118 5.57 -17.33 -12.96
N GLN A 119 5.88 -16.60 -14.03
CA GLN A 119 6.45 -17.19 -15.26
C GLN A 119 7.78 -17.90 -15.00
N ASP A 120 8.68 -17.27 -14.27
CA ASP A 120 9.99 -17.82 -13.89
C ASP A 120 9.81 -19.09 -13.03
N SER A 121 8.83 -19.07 -12.12
CA SER A 121 8.52 -20.21 -11.26
C SER A 121 7.93 -21.41 -12.01
N LEU A 122 7.35 -21.19 -13.21
CA LEU A 122 6.76 -22.24 -14.04
C LEU A 122 7.78 -22.94 -14.95
N ALA A 123 8.96 -22.37 -15.20
CA ALA A 123 9.90 -22.85 -16.23
C ALA A 123 10.26 -24.35 -16.08
N ASP A 124 10.52 -24.80 -14.85
CA ASP A 124 11.02 -26.15 -14.54
C ASP A 124 9.92 -27.13 -14.10
N LEU A 125 8.64 -26.72 -14.15
CA LEU A 125 7.53 -27.51 -13.63
C LEU A 125 6.85 -28.37 -14.71
N THR A 126 6.43 -29.57 -14.31
CA THR A 126 5.55 -30.42 -15.12
C THR A 126 4.15 -29.81 -15.25
N SER A 127 3.34 -30.28 -16.21
CA SER A 127 1.97 -29.78 -16.41
C SER A 127 1.09 -29.86 -15.15
N VAL A 128 1.22 -30.96 -14.39
CA VAL A 128 0.47 -31.16 -13.13
C VAL A 128 0.93 -30.16 -12.06
N GLN A 129 2.24 -30.00 -11.90
CA GLN A 129 2.82 -29.04 -10.94
C GLN A 129 2.48 -27.59 -11.29
N LYS A 130 2.51 -27.23 -12.59
CA LYS A 130 2.06 -25.91 -13.08
C LYS A 130 0.61 -25.64 -12.72
N THR A 131 -0.27 -26.64 -12.91
CA THR A 131 -1.69 -26.53 -12.57
C THR A 131 -1.87 -26.31 -11.06
N SER A 132 -1.15 -27.06 -10.23
CA SER A 132 -1.19 -26.92 -8.78
C SER A 132 -0.73 -25.53 -8.31
N LEU A 133 0.41 -25.05 -8.83
CA LEU A 133 0.94 -23.71 -8.52
C LEU A 133 -0.05 -22.61 -8.90
N LEU A 134 -0.58 -22.65 -10.13
CA LEU A 134 -1.52 -21.65 -10.63
C LEU A 134 -2.84 -21.67 -9.85
N LEU A 135 -3.30 -22.85 -9.45
CA LEU A 135 -4.50 -22.99 -8.62
C LEU A 135 -4.29 -22.33 -7.25
N PHE A 136 -3.15 -22.60 -6.59
CA PHE A 136 -2.80 -21.95 -5.33
C PHE A 136 -2.82 -20.42 -5.45
N ILE A 137 -2.10 -19.86 -6.44
CA ILE A 137 -2.03 -18.41 -6.63
C ILE A 137 -3.40 -17.81 -6.94
N THR A 138 -4.20 -18.49 -7.77
CA THR A 138 -5.56 -18.04 -8.10
C THR A 138 -6.44 -17.99 -6.86
N LYS A 139 -6.45 -19.07 -6.04
CA LYS A 139 -7.22 -19.13 -4.81
C LYS A 139 -6.76 -18.13 -3.76
N LEU A 140 -5.46 -17.92 -3.62
CA LEU A 140 -4.93 -16.87 -2.76
C LEU A 140 -5.45 -15.49 -3.20
N LYS A 141 -5.44 -15.18 -4.50
CA LYS A 141 -5.91 -13.89 -5.01
C LYS A 141 -7.42 -13.68 -4.85
N GLU A 142 -8.22 -14.75 -4.90
CA GLU A 142 -9.66 -14.68 -4.61
C GLU A 142 -9.93 -14.19 -3.17
N LEU A 143 -9.01 -14.45 -2.23
CA LEU A 143 -9.13 -14.04 -0.83
C LEU A 143 -8.73 -12.58 -0.58
N LYS A 144 -8.29 -11.84 -1.60
CA LYS A 144 -7.81 -10.46 -1.45
C LYS A 144 -8.78 -9.55 -0.69
N LEU A 145 -10.07 -9.56 -1.05
CA LEU A 145 -11.05 -8.68 -0.40
C LEU A 145 -11.28 -9.05 1.08
N VAL A 146 -11.23 -10.34 1.40
CA VAL A 146 -11.33 -10.83 2.77
C VAL A 146 -10.10 -10.40 3.55
N ALA A 147 -8.90 -10.57 2.98
CA ALA A 147 -7.65 -10.13 3.57
C ALA A 147 -7.63 -8.61 3.84
N GLU A 148 -8.07 -7.80 2.88
CA GLU A 148 -8.18 -6.33 3.06
C GLU A 148 -9.13 -5.96 4.22
N PHE A 149 -10.20 -6.73 4.42
CA PHE A 149 -11.08 -6.54 5.57
C PHE A 149 -10.39 -6.94 6.89
N LEU A 150 -9.66 -8.05 6.91
CA LEU A 150 -8.93 -8.53 8.09
C LEU A 150 -7.80 -7.56 8.48
N VAL A 151 -7.05 -7.04 7.52
CA VAL A 151 -6.01 -6.02 7.75
C VAL A 151 -6.60 -4.74 8.38
N LYS A 152 -7.79 -4.31 7.95
CA LYS A 152 -8.47 -3.17 8.61
C LYS A 152 -8.86 -3.46 10.05
N GLN A 153 -9.23 -4.71 10.36
CA GLN A 153 -9.51 -5.13 11.74
C GLN A 153 -8.23 -5.14 12.57
N GLU A 154 -7.14 -5.66 12.01
CA GLU A 154 -5.79 -5.64 12.59
C GLU A 154 -5.35 -4.21 12.95
N GLU A 155 -5.47 -3.26 12.02
CA GLU A 155 -5.17 -1.84 12.27
C GLU A 155 -5.98 -1.26 13.43
N GLY A 156 -7.26 -1.64 13.54
CA GLY A 156 -8.11 -1.27 14.67
C GLY A 156 -7.60 -1.81 16.01
N PHE A 157 -7.09 -3.05 16.04
CA PHE A 157 -6.47 -3.61 17.23
C PHE A 157 -5.14 -2.93 17.57
N LYS A 158 -4.28 -2.66 16.59
CA LYS A 158 -3.02 -1.92 16.79
C LYS A 158 -3.28 -0.56 17.44
N GLU A 159 -4.28 0.17 16.99
CA GLU A 159 -4.62 1.47 17.56
C GLU A 159 -5.13 1.35 19.01
N ARG A 160 -5.99 0.36 19.29
CA ARG A 160 -6.44 0.08 20.67
C ARG A 160 -5.30 -0.31 21.59
N LEU A 161 -4.36 -1.14 21.11
CA LEU A 161 -3.16 -1.53 21.86
C LEU A 161 -2.23 -0.34 22.10
N LYS A 162 -2.12 0.61 21.16
CA LYS A 162 -1.39 1.87 21.35
C LYS A 162 -2.04 2.77 22.42
N GLN A 163 -3.35 2.74 22.53
CA GLN A 163 -4.12 3.56 23.47
C GLN A 163 -4.34 2.91 24.84
N ALA A 164 -4.09 1.61 24.97
CA ALA A 164 -4.27 0.88 26.24
C ALA A 164 -3.44 1.48 27.38
N THR A 165 -4.08 1.70 28.53
CA THR A 165 -3.46 2.32 29.73
C THR A 165 -3.28 1.35 30.90
N SER A 166 -3.80 0.13 30.82
CA SER A 166 -3.68 -0.90 31.85
C SER A 166 -3.46 -2.29 31.25
N LEU A 167 -2.84 -3.19 32.03
CA LEU A 167 -2.64 -4.58 31.62
C LEU A 167 -3.98 -5.30 31.41
N ASP A 168 -4.98 -5.05 32.27
CA ASP A 168 -6.33 -5.60 32.10
C ASP A 168 -6.95 -5.22 30.73
N THR A 169 -6.70 -4.00 30.26
CA THR A 169 -7.17 -3.56 28.93
C THR A 169 -6.47 -4.33 27.82
N VAL A 170 -5.17 -4.60 27.97
CA VAL A 170 -4.41 -5.40 27.00
C VAL A 170 -4.91 -6.84 26.99
N ASP A 171 -5.16 -7.44 28.16
CA ASP A 171 -5.66 -8.81 28.27
C ASP A 171 -7.06 -8.97 27.63
N ILE A 172 -7.93 -7.97 27.79
CA ILE A 172 -9.24 -7.94 27.11
C ILE A 172 -9.06 -7.90 25.59
N ILE A 173 -8.15 -7.04 25.09
CA ILE A 173 -7.88 -6.94 23.65
C ILE A 173 -7.30 -8.25 23.11
N GLU A 174 -6.37 -8.87 23.83
CA GLU A 174 -5.78 -10.17 23.47
C GLU A 174 -6.84 -11.26 23.39
N GLY A 175 -7.74 -11.36 24.37
CA GLY A 175 -8.85 -12.31 24.32
C GLY A 175 -9.81 -12.10 23.14
N GLU A 176 -10.02 -10.84 22.71
CA GLU A 176 -10.78 -10.55 21.48
C GLU A 176 -10.02 -11.00 20.20
N ILE A 177 -8.70 -10.78 20.17
CA ILE A 177 -7.83 -11.22 19.07
C ILE A 177 -7.85 -12.75 18.98
N GLU A 178 -7.63 -13.46 20.09
CA GLU A 178 -7.67 -14.93 20.15
C GLU A 178 -9.02 -15.48 19.69
N ASN A 179 -10.13 -14.90 20.16
CA ASN A 179 -11.45 -15.35 19.75
C ASN A 179 -11.69 -15.16 18.25
N LYS A 180 -11.21 -14.05 17.67
CA LYS A 180 -11.27 -13.83 16.22
C LYS A 180 -10.34 -14.77 15.47
N ASN A 181 -9.13 -15.00 15.95
CA ASN A 181 -8.18 -15.94 15.35
C ASN A 181 -8.78 -17.34 15.29
N ARG A 182 -9.42 -17.79 16.37
CA ARG A 182 -10.13 -19.07 16.42
C ARG A 182 -11.25 -19.21 15.37
N LEU A 183 -11.88 -18.11 14.96
CA LEU A 183 -12.86 -18.13 13.86
C LEU A 183 -12.20 -18.24 12.48
N LEU A 184 -10.94 -17.82 12.38
CA LEU A 184 -10.12 -17.88 11.17
C LEU A 184 -9.26 -19.15 11.10
N ASP A 185 -9.07 -19.87 12.21
CA ASP A 185 -8.30 -21.11 12.28
C ASP A 185 -8.76 -22.12 11.21
N GLY A 186 -7.81 -22.54 10.39
CA GLY A 186 -8.04 -23.46 9.27
C GLY A 186 -8.87 -22.87 8.13
N ALA A 187 -9.25 -21.59 8.14
CA ALA A 187 -9.93 -20.96 7.02
C ALA A 187 -9.02 -20.91 5.78
N ALA A 188 -7.77 -20.46 5.96
CA ALA A 188 -6.78 -20.45 4.88
C ALA A 188 -6.58 -21.85 4.27
N GLU A 189 -6.46 -22.89 5.09
CA GLU A 189 -6.31 -24.29 4.66
C GLU A 189 -7.53 -24.82 3.89
N ARG A 190 -8.74 -24.34 4.22
CA ARG A 190 -9.97 -24.73 3.52
C ARG A 190 -10.14 -24.04 2.17
N PHE A 191 -9.65 -22.81 2.04
CA PHE A 191 -9.83 -22.01 0.82
C PHE A 191 -8.64 -22.10 -0.14
N ILE A 192 -7.45 -22.43 0.36
CA ILE A 192 -6.22 -22.48 -0.40
C ILE A 192 -5.74 -23.93 -0.47
N PRO A 193 -5.66 -24.53 -1.68
CA PRO A 193 -5.13 -25.86 -1.85
C PRO A 193 -3.60 -25.82 -1.73
N PHE A 194 -3.07 -26.22 -0.58
CA PHE A 194 -1.63 -26.37 -0.39
C PHE A 194 -1.13 -27.58 -1.19
N PRO A 195 -0.06 -27.44 -1.99
CA PRO A 195 0.49 -28.56 -2.73
C PRO A 195 1.19 -29.55 -1.79
N GLU A 196 1.01 -30.84 -2.06
CA GLU A 196 1.76 -31.92 -1.39
C GLU A 196 3.19 -32.06 -1.94
N ASP A 197 3.41 -31.57 -3.16
CA ASP A 197 4.70 -31.62 -3.85
C ASP A 197 5.65 -30.54 -3.29
N GLU A 198 6.76 -30.98 -2.69
CA GLU A 198 7.77 -30.10 -2.08
C GLU A 198 8.39 -29.10 -3.06
N LEU A 199 8.56 -29.47 -4.34
CA LEU A 199 9.08 -28.57 -5.37
C LEU A 199 8.08 -27.44 -5.64
N VAL A 200 6.79 -27.76 -5.73
CA VAL A 200 5.73 -26.76 -5.91
C VAL A 200 5.62 -25.86 -4.67
N ALA A 201 5.67 -26.44 -3.47
CA ALA A 201 5.68 -25.68 -2.22
C ALA A 201 6.87 -24.71 -2.15
N GLY A 202 8.07 -25.17 -2.55
CA GLY A 202 9.26 -24.33 -2.65
C GLY A 202 9.09 -23.15 -3.62
N LYS A 203 8.50 -23.39 -4.80
CA LYS A 203 8.18 -22.31 -5.77
C LYS A 203 7.15 -21.33 -5.21
N ILE A 204 6.11 -21.80 -4.51
CA ILE A 204 5.14 -20.92 -3.83
C ILE A 204 5.84 -20.00 -2.83
N ILE A 205 6.69 -20.55 -1.96
CA ILE A 205 7.40 -19.76 -0.95
C ILE A 205 8.21 -18.64 -1.61
N ASN A 206 8.89 -18.93 -2.73
CA ASN A 206 9.67 -17.92 -3.46
C ASN A 206 8.76 -16.84 -4.05
N ILE A 207 7.64 -17.22 -4.68
CA ILE A 207 6.65 -16.24 -5.19
C ILE A 207 6.13 -15.36 -4.05
N LEU A 208 5.79 -15.92 -2.90
CA LEU A 208 5.29 -15.15 -1.75
C LEU A 208 6.35 -14.18 -1.22
N LYS A 209 7.63 -14.58 -1.18
CA LYS A 209 8.74 -13.70 -0.76
C LYS A 209 8.97 -12.55 -1.74
N GLU A 210 8.90 -12.82 -3.03
CA GLU A 210 9.09 -11.82 -4.09
C GLU A 210 7.87 -10.90 -4.28
N ASN A 211 6.70 -11.34 -3.81
CA ASN A 211 5.42 -10.65 -3.96
C ASN A 211 4.76 -10.48 -2.58
N THR A 212 5.26 -9.49 -1.83
CA THR A 212 4.85 -9.21 -0.45
C THR A 212 3.34 -9.00 -0.28
N HIS A 213 2.63 -8.51 -1.30
CA HIS A 213 1.18 -8.38 -1.27
C HIS A 213 0.47 -9.74 -1.21
N LEU A 214 0.98 -10.76 -1.88
CA LEU A 214 0.44 -12.13 -1.80
C LEU A 214 0.71 -12.74 -0.43
N LEU A 215 1.91 -12.51 0.12
CA LEU A 215 2.25 -12.92 1.48
C LEU A 215 1.33 -12.25 2.51
N THR A 216 1.05 -10.96 2.34
CA THR A 216 0.14 -10.20 3.21
C THR A 216 -1.27 -10.80 3.20
N ILE A 217 -1.76 -11.26 2.05
CA ILE A 217 -3.05 -11.95 1.98
C ILE A 217 -3.03 -13.19 2.88
N LEU A 218 -1.99 -14.03 2.78
CA LEU A 218 -1.89 -15.24 3.59
C LEU A 218 -1.78 -14.93 5.09
N GLN A 219 -0.92 -13.97 5.45
CA GLN A 219 -0.69 -13.57 6.84
C GLN A 219 -1.91 -12.94 7.51
N SER A 220 -2.81 -12.30 6.73
CA SER A 220 -4.02 -11.70 7.29
C SER A 220 -4.98 -12.71 7.95
N PHE A 221 -4.82 -14.01 7.68
CA PHE A 221 -5.59 -15.08 8.30
C PHE A 221 -4.99 -15.56 9.64
N ASP A 222 -3.83 -15.03 10.05
CA ASP A 222 -3.21 -15.26 11.35
C ASP A 222 -3.07 -13.92 12.10
N LEU A 223 -4.20 -13.47 12.63
CA LEU A 223 -4.31 -12.18 13.30
C LEU A 223 -3.50 -12.13 14.59
N HIS A 224 -3.35 -13.27 15.27
CA HIS A 224 -2.60 -13.34 16.50
C HIS A 224 -1.10 -13.20 16.26
N GLU A 225 -0.54 -13.96 15.31
CA GLU A 225 0.89 -13.87 14.97
C GLU A 225 1.27 -12.46 14.47
N THR A 226 0.41 -11.84 13.67
CA THR A 226 0.64 -10.49 13.14
C THR A 226 0.62 -9.39 14.21
N LEU A 227 -0.13 -9.59 15.32
CA LEU A 227 -0.26 -8.63 16.42
C LEU A 227 0.62 -8.93 17.64
N MET A 228 1.34 -10.06 17.65
CA MET A 228 2.17 -10.48 18.79
C MET A 228 3.15 -9.39 19.24
N ASN A 229 3.85 -8.76 18.30
CA ASN A 229 4.78 -7.68 18.63
C ASN A 229 4.06 -6.44 19.20
N ASP A 230 2.88 -6.10 18.69
CA ASP A 230 2.09 -4.98 19.20
C ASP A 230 1.58 -5.25 20.63
N LEU A 231 1.18 -6.48 20.93
CA LEU A 231 0.80 -6.94 22.27
C LEU A 231 1.99 -6.81 23.25
N LEU A 232 3.15 -7.35 22.88
CA LEU A 232 4.37 -7.27 23.69
C LEU A 232 4.78 -5.80 23.93
N ASN A 233 4.73 -4.96 22.90
CA ASN A 233 5.05 -3.54 23.00
C ASN A 233 4.06 -2.79 23.91
N ALA A 234 2.77 -3.10 23.85
CA ALA A 234 1.77 -2.50 24.72
C ALA A 234 2.01 -2.88 26.19
N ARG A 235 2.26 -4.16 26.48
CA ARG A 235 2.60 -4.63 27.83
C ARG A 235 3.85 -3.94 28.37
N ALA A 236 4.92 -3.89 27.57
CA ALA A 236 6.17 -3.24 27.96
C ALA A 236 5.99 -1.76 28.27
N ARG A 237 5.23 -1.01 27.45
CA ARG A 237 4.93 0.42 27.65
C ARG A 237 4.18 0.67 28.96
N ILE A 238 3.23 -0.20 29.30
CA ILE A 238 2.43 -0.04 30.52
C ILE A 238 3.31 -0.27 31.75
N ILE A 239 4.10 -1.35 31.75
CA ILE A 239 5.01 -1.70 32.85
C ILE A 239 6.00 -0.56 33.12
N THR A 240 6.64 -0.01 32.08
CA THR A 240 7.60 1.10 32.24
C THR A 240 6.97 2.39 32.74
N ASN A 241 5.70 2.63 32.43
CA ASN A 241 4.95 3.79 32.96
C ASN A 241 4.48 3.58 34.41
N THR A 242 4.27 2.34 34.85
CA THR A 242 3.95 2.03 36.25
C THR A 242 5.17 1.98 37.18
N ASP A 243 6.34 1.61 36.67
CA ASP A 243 7.58 1.50 37.47
C ASP A 243 8.31 2.84 37.71
N PHE A 244 7.85 3.94 37.09
CA PHE A 244 8.28 5.30 37.40
C PHE A 244 7.08 6.17 37.85
N PRO A 245 6.56 5.99 39.08
CA PRO A 245 5.78 7.05 39.68
C PRO A 245 6.72 8.26 39.81
N SER A 246 6.28 9.41 39.30
CA SER A 246 6.88 10.72 39.52
C SER A 246 7.24 10.87 41.01
N SER A 247 8.49 10.58 41.35
CA SER A 247 9.03 10.91 42.66
C SER A 247 9.17 12.42 42.68
N ALA A 248 8.38 13.03 43.55
CA ALA A 248 8.45 14.43 43.87
C ALA A 248 9.91 14.84 44.10
N LEU A 249 10.38 15.78 43.28
CA LEU A 249 11.58 16.56 43.59
C LEU A 249 11.34 17.25 44.95
N PRO A 250 12.23 17.07 45.94
CA PRO A 250 12.20 17.90 47.13
C PRO A 250 12.59 19.32 46.70
N THR A 251 11.70 20.27 46.94
CA THR A 251 11.99 21.70 46.80
C THR A 251 12.90 22.14 47.96
N PRO A 252 13.84 23.08 47.71
CA PRO A 252 14.91 23.44 48.63
C PRO A 252 14.42 24.14 49.91
#